data_AF-A0A3D3VSS6-F1
#
_entry.id   AF-A0A3D3VSS6-F1
#
_cell.length_a   1.000
_cell.length_b   1.000
_cell.length_c   1.000
_cell.angle_alpha   90.00
_cell.angle_beta   90.00
_cell.angle_gamma   90.00
#
_symmetry.space_group_name_H-M   'P 1'
#
loop_
_entity.id
_entity.type
_entity.pdbx_description
1 polymer ?
#
loop_
_entity_poly.entity_id
_entity_poly.type
_entity_poly.pdbx_seq_one_letter_code
_entity_poly.pdbx_strand_id
1 'polypeptide(L)' 'MDEREIRLLADKLRNDEISVDTFVRSLKSLPFRDLGEVKLDTHRALRGAFPEIVYCPGKSP' A
#
# COMPACT_ATOMS: atom_id res chain seq x y z
N MET A 1 2.52 1.64 -0.81
CA MET A 1 2.25 2.92 -0.14
C MET A 1 2.99 2.97 1.17
N ASP A 2 3.94 3.89 1.24
CA ASP A 2 4.72 4.13 2.45
C ASP A 2 4.27 5.42 3.16
N GLU A 3 4.88 5.72 4.30
CA GLU A 3 4.53 6.86 5.14
C GLU A 3 4.76 8.20 4.44
N ARG A 4 5.73 8.26 3.53
CA ARG A 4 6.08 9.48 2.80
C ARG A 4 5.02 9.77 1.74
N GLU A 5 4.59 8.74 1.01
CA GLU A 5 3.52 8.86 0.02
C GLU A 5 2.19 9.30 0.64
N ILE A 6 1.83 8.75 1.81
CA ILE A 6 0.60 9.15 2.51
C ILE A 6 0.66 10.62 2.94
N ARG A 7 1.80 11.07 3.49
CA ARG A 7 1.98 12.49 3.87
C ARG A 7 1.89 13.42 2.67
N LEU A 8 2.52 13.07 1.54
CA LEU A 8 2.44 13.84 0.31
C LEU A 8 1.00 13.95 -0.20
N LEU A 9 0.23 12.86 -0.17
CA LEU A 9 -1.18 12.88 -0.55
C LEU A 9 -2.02 13.74 0.41
N ALA A 10 -1.73 13.71 1.70
CA ALA A 10 -2.42 14.52 2.70
C ALA A 10 -2.11 16.01 2.53
N ASP A 11 -0.86 16.38 2.23
CA ASP A 11 -0.48 17.78 1.95
C ASP A 11 -1.15 18.30 0.67
N LYS A 12 -1.22 17.48 -0.38
CA LYS A 12 -1.96 17.83 -1.62
C LYS A 12 -3.44 18.05 -1.36
N LEU A 13 -4.05 17.24 -0.50
CA LEU A 13 -5.46 17.43 -0.10
C LEU A 13 -5.63 18.74 0.69
N ARG A 14 -4.70 19.05 1.61
CA ARG A 14 -4.74 20.29 2.41
C ARG A 14 -4.55 21.55 1.58
N ASN A 15 -3.83 21.45 0.46
CA ASN A 15 -3.59 22.54 -0.48
C ASN A 15 -4.68 22.66 -1.57
N ASP A 16 -5.78 21.89 -1.47
CA ASP A 16 -6.84 21.80 -2.50
C ASP A 16 -6.34 21.37 -3.89
N GLU A 17 -5.16 20.74 -4.00
CA GLU A 17 -4.60 20.23 -5.26
C GLU A 17 -5.30 18.96 -5.74
N ILE A 18 -5.89 18.20 -4.81
CA ILE A 18 -6.70 17.01 -5.08
C ILE A 18 -8.00 17.07 -4.28
N SER A 19 -9.07 16.51 -4.82
CA SER A 19 -10.33 16.37 -4.08
C SER A 19 -10.23 15.28 -3.01
N VAL A 20 -11.10 15.37 -2.00
CA VAL A 20 -11.30 14.31 -0.99
C VAL A 20 -11.57 12.97 -1.66
N ASP A 21 -12.35 12.97 -2.74
CA ASP A 21 -12.68 11.78 -3.53
C ASP A 21 -11.44 11.12 -4.14
N THR A 22 -10.53 11.93 -4.70
CA THR A 22 -9.25 11.47 -5.26
C THR A 22 -8.32 10.95 -4.18
N PHE A 23 -8.25 11.62 -3.03
CA PHE A 23 -7.49 11.17 -1.86
C PHE A 23 -8.03 9.82 -1.34
N VAL A 24 -9.34 9.65 -1.18
CA VAL A 24 -9.92 8.38 -0.74
C VAL A 24 -9.68 7.27 -1.77
N ARG A 25 -9.73 7.57 -3.08
CA ARG A 25 -9.43 6.59 -4.14
C ARG A 25 -7.98 6.13 -4.13
N SER A 26 -7.01 7.00 -3.86
CA SER A 26 -5.61 6.57 -3.76
C SER A 26 -5.39 5.60 -2.59
N LEU A 27 -6.18 5.75 -1.52
CA LEU A 27 -6.23 4.87 -0.36
C LEU A 27 -7.10 3.60 -0.55
N LYS A 28 -7.74 3.37 -1.72
CA LYS A 28 -8.52 2.13 -1.95
C LYS A 28 -7.66 0.88 -2.15
N SER A 29 -6.38 1.05 -2.44
CA SER A 29 -5.43 -0.06 -2.66
C SER A 29 -4.84 -0.63 -1.35
N LEU A 30 -5.48 -0.35 -0.22
CA LEU A 30 -4.93 -0.59 1.11
C LEU A 30 -5.64 -1.73 1.84
N PRO A 31 -4.93 -2.49 2.69
CA PRO A 31 -3.47 -2.54 2.81
C PRO A 31 -2.82 -3.44 1.76
N PHE A 32 -3.64 -4.12 0.95
CA PHE A 32 -3.21 -5.06 -0.07
C PHE A 32 -4.02 -4.85 -1.35
N ARG A 33 -3.36 -5.09 -2.48
CA ARG A 33 -4.00 -5.17 -3.79
C ARG A 33 -4.12 -6.64 -4.17
N ASP A 34 -5.35 -7.07 -4.41
CA ASP A 34 -5.62 -8.42 -4.93
C ASP A 34 -5.32 -8.47 -6.44
N LEU A 35 -4.46 -9.39 -6.85
CA LEU A 35 -4.09 -9.65 -8.25
C LEU A 35 -4.63 -11.02 -8.73
N GLY A 36 -5.55 -11.64 -7.97
CA GLY A 36 -6.11 -12.96 -8.24
C GLY A 36 -5.39 -14.05 -7.45
N GLU A 37 -4.19 -14.43 -7.88
CA GLU A 37 -3.40 -15.47 -7.23
C GLU A 37 -2.46 -14.93 -6.14
N VAL A 38 -2.21 -13.62 -6.15
CA VAL A 38 -1.27 -12.95 -5.24
C VAL A 38 -1.91 -11.70 -4.67
N LYS A 39 -1.70 -11.46 -3.37
CA LYS A 39 -2.05 -10.20 -2.71
C LYS A 39 -0.78 -9.37 -2.50
N LEU A 40 -0.67 -8.26 -3.21
CA LEU A 40 0.43 -7.32 -3.07
C LEU A 40 0.18 -6.45 -1.85
N ASP A 41 0.91 -6.68 -0.78
CA ASP A 41 0.87 -5.86 0.42
C ASP A 41 1.55 -4.50 0.20
N THR A 42 0.73 -3.48 -0.06
CA THR A 42 1.20 -2.13 -0.32
C THR A 42 1.59 -1.41 0.98
N HIS A 43 1.13 -1.87 2.14
CA HIS A 43 1.36 -1.23 3.45
C HIS A 43 2.57 -1.77 4.20
N ARG A 44 3.32 -2.70 3.62
CA ARG A 44 4.46 -3.34 4.29
C ARG A 44 5.44 -2.34 4.93
N ALA A 45 5.80 -1.29 4.20
CA ALA A 45 6.74 -0.27 4.68
C ALA A 45 6.23 0.51 5.91
N LEU A 46 4.92 0.63 6.09
CA LEU A 46 4.29 1.27 7.24
C LEU A 46 4.28 0.38 8.49
N ARG A 47 4.22 -0.95 8.30
CA ARG A 47 4.07 -1.91 9.41
C ARG A 47 5.39 -2.30 10.08
N GLY A 48 6.53 -1.84 9.57
CA GLY A 48 7.83 -1.92 10.26
C GLY A 48 8.56 -3.28 10.16
N ALA A 49 9.82 -3.25 10.60
CA ALA A 49 10.94 -4.15 10.29
C ALA A 49 10.93 -5.53 10.98
N PHE A 50 9.86 -6.30 10.83
CA PHE A 50 9.90 -7.71 11.20
C PHE A 50 10.41 -8.56 10.03
N PRO A 51 11.39 -9.45 10.25
CA PRO A 51 11.75 -10.44 9.24
C PRO A 51 10.53 -11.33 8.97
N GLU A 52 10.15 -11.42 7.70
CA GLU A 52 9.06 -12.30 7.28
C GLU A 52 9.61 -13.61 6.73
N ILE A 53 9.02 -14.73 7.14
CA ILE A 53 9.27 -16.05 6.57
C ILE A 53 8.21 -16.29 5.51
N VAL A 54 8.60 -16.33 4.24
CA VAL A 54 7.70 -16.66 3.13
C VAL A 54 7.73 -18.17 2.92
N TYR A 55 6.70 -18.88 3.41
CA TYR A 55 6.54 -20.30 3.17
C TYR A 55 6.05 -20.57 1.74
N CYS A 56 6.79 -21.38 0.98
CA CYS A 56 6.48 -21.73 -0.40
C CYS A 56 6.72 -23.24 -0.65
N PRO A 57 5.83 -24.13 -0.19
CA PRO A 57 5.97 -25.55 -0.45
C PRO A 57 5.79 -25.86 -1.94
N GLY A 58 6.61 -26.78 -2.47
CA GLY A 58 6.40 -27.32 -3.82
C GLY A 58 6.78 -26.42 -5.00
N LYS A 59 7.59 -25.35 -4.79
CA LYS A 59 8.14 -24.59 -5.93
C LYS A 59 9.13 -25.46 -6.73
N SER A 60 8.81 -25.71 -8.00
CA SER A 60 9.73 -26.30 -8.97
C SER A 60 10.76 -25.26 -9.44
N PRO A 61 12.00 -25.67 -9.80
CA PRO A 61 13.07 -24.78 -10.26
C PRO A 61 12.68 -23.88 -11.44
#